data_AF-A0A2V8SAN9-F1
#
_entry.id   AF-A0A2V8SAN9-F1
#
_cell.length_a   1.000
_cell.length_b   1.000
_cell.length_c   1.000
_cell.angle_alpha   90.00
_cell.angle_beta   90.00
_cell.angle_gamma   90.00
#
_symmetry.space_group_name_H-M   'P 1'
#
loop_
_entity.id
_entity.type
_entity.pdbx_description
1 polymer ?
#
loop_
_entity_poly.entity_id
_entity_poly.type
_entity_poly.pdbx_seq_one_letter_code
_entity_poly.pdbx_strand_id
1 'polypeptide(L)' 'LLSGEDAGPLRQTTETLARCFPSRTNVEAHTDLPLTGFTLASASPEQDEAYDRRVIEFFNRTLR' A
#
# COMPACT_ATOMS: atom_id res chain seq x y z
N LEU A 1 -3.99 -2.50 4.14
CA LEU A 1 -2.57 -2.92 4.15
C LEU A 1 -1.91 -2.41 2.88
N LEU A 2 -0.69 -1.90 2.97
CA LEU A 2 0.03 -1.31 1.85
C LEU A 2 1.41 -1.98 1.71
N SER A 3 1.76 -2.37 0.51
CA SER A 3 3.09 -2.84 0.10
C SER A 3 3.27 -2.52 -1.38
N GLY A 4 4.51 -2.35 -1.84
CA GLY A 4 4.77 -2.14 -3.27
C GLY A 4 5.39 -3.32 -3.95
N GLU A 5 5.49 -3.21 -5.27
CA GLU A 5 5.94 -4.29 -6.13
C GLU A 5 7.37 -4.74 -5.81
N ASP A 6 8.25 -3.77 -5.52
CA ASP A 6 9.68 -4.00 -5.26
C ASP A 6 9.98 -4.33 -3.79
N ALA A 7 8.97 -4.48 -2.94
CA ALA A 7 9.15 -4.74 -1.51
C ALA A 7 9.63 -6.18 -1.20
N GLY A 8 9.81 -7.02 -2.23
CA GLY A 8 10.35 -8.37 -2.12
C GLY A 8 9.59 -9.24 -1.11
N PRO A 9 10.25 -9.83 -0.09
CA PRO A 9 9.59 -10.67 0.91
C PRO A 9 8.48 -9.95 1.69
N LEU A 10 8.54 -8.62 1.82
CA LEU A 10 7.53 -7.85 2.54
C LEU A 10 6.19 -7.87 1.81
N ARG A 11 6.18 -7.86 0.48
CA ARG A 11 4.95 -8.00 -0.32
C ARG A 11 4.23 -9.31 0.00
N GLN A 12 4.94 -10.42 -0.06
CA GLN A 12 4.36 -11.74 0.22
C GLN A 12 3.87 -11.84 1.67
N THR A 13 4.59 -11.23 2.61
CA THR A 13 4.19 -11.17 4.02
C THR A 13 2.91 -10.34 4.18
N THR A 14 2.79 -9.20 3.50
CA THR A 14 1.58 -8.37 3.49
C THR A 14 0.37 -9.12 2.91
N GLU A 15 0.55 -9.82 1.79
CA GLU A 15 -0.49 -10.65 1.17
C GLU A 15 -0.94 -11.79 2.08
N THR A 16 0.00 -12.42 2.77
CA THR A 16 -0.30 -13.49 3.74
C THR A 16 -1.03 -12.94 4.95
N LEU A 17 -0.57 -11.81 5.50
CA LEU A 17 -1.19 -11.15 6.63
C LEU A 17 -2.64 -10.73 6.35
N ALA A 18 -2.94 -10.28 5.12
CA ALA A 18 -4.31 -9.95 4.70
C ALA A 18 -5.29 -11.11 4.93
N ARG A 19 -4.82 -12.37 4.76
CA ARG A 19 -5.64 -13.58 4.93
C ARG A 19 -5.85 -13.97 6.39
N CYS A 20 -5.08 -13.42 7.31
CA CYS A 20 -5.23 -13.68 8.74
C CYS A 20 -6.39 -12.91 9.37
N PHE A 21 -6.94 -11.91 8.67
CA PHE A 21 -8.08 -11.16 9.18
C PHE A 21 -9.39 -11.95 9.00
N PRO A 22 -10.31 -11.89 9.98
CA PRO A 22 -11.62 -12.51 9.86
C PRO A 22 -12.35 -12.01 8.61
N SER A 23 -13.11 -12.86 7.94
CA SER A 23 -13.86 -12.52 6.72
C SER A 23 -14.93 -11.45 6.90
N ARG A 24 -15.27 -11.10 8.16
CA ARG A 24 -16.16 -9.98 8.50
C ARG A 24 -15.42 -8.64 8.68
N THR A 25 -14.10 -8.66 8.70
CA THR A 25 -13.26 -7.46 8.77
C THR A 25 -12.95 -7.00 7.35
N ASN A 26 -13.34 -5.77 7.02
CA ASN A 26 -13.09 -5.21 5.70
C ASN A 26 -11.62 -4.79 5.60
N VAL A 27 -10.75 -5.72 5.19
CA VAL A 27 -9.32 -5.47 5.03
C VAL A 27 -9.00 -5.26 3.55
N GLU A 28 -8.78 -4.01 3.18
CA GLU A 28 -8.28 -3.63 1.86
C GLU A 28 -6.76 -3.79 1.84
N ALA A 29 -6.22 -4.50 0.84
CA ALA A 29 -4.78 -4.69 0.65
C ALA A 29 -4.36 -4.24 -0.74
N HIS A 30 -3.37 -3.35 -0.80
CA HIS A 30 -2.72 -2.92 -2.04
C HIS A 30 -1.26 -3.39 -1.99
N THR A 31 -0.90 -4.26 -2.92
CA THR A 31 0.44 -4.88 -3.01
C THR A 31 1.13 -4.61 -4.35
N ASP A 32 0.45 -3.85 -5.21
CA ASP A 32 0.81 -3.43 -6.56
C ASP A 32 1.16 -1.93 -6.61
N LEU A 33 1.58 -1.36 -5.47
CA LEU A 33 1.93 0.06 -5.45
C LEU A 33 3.23 0.26 -6.26
N PRO A 34 3.21 1.13 -7.29
CA PRO A 34 4.38 1.39 -8.13
C PRO A 34 5.47 2.17 -7.39
N LEU A 35 5.11 2.81 -6.28
CA LEU A 35 6.04 3.47 -5.37
C LEU A 35 5.84 2.97 -3.95
N THR A 36 6.93 3.01 -3.19
CA THR A 36 6.98 2.69 -1.77
C THR A 36 7.83 3.72 -1.04
N GLY A 37 7.82 3.69 0.29
CA GLY A 37 8.77 4.48 1.08
C GLY A 37 10.24 4.24 0.71
N PHE A 38 10.60 3.11 0.08
CA PHE A 38 11.95 2.85 -0.42
C PHE A 38 12.27 3.58 -1.72
N THR A 39 11.30 3.71 -2.63
CA THR A 39 11.50 4.27 -3.98
C THR A 39 11.04 5.73 -4.10
N LEU A 40 10.37 6.26 -3.07
CA LEU A 40 9.86 7.63 -3.03
C LEU A 40 10.96 8.68 -3.23
N ALA A 41 12.12 8.47 -2.60
CA ALA A 41 13.22 9.43 -2.64
C ALA A 41 13.80 9.65 -4.06
N SER A 42 13.57 8.71 -4.96
CA SER A 42 14.01 8.76 -6.36
C SER A 42 12.85 8.97 -7.35
N ALA A 43 11.63 9.19 -6.86
CA ALA A 43 10.46 9.40 -7.70
C ALA A 43 10.49 10.77 -8.39
N SER A 44 9.91 10.84 -9.59
CA SER A 44 9.55 12.13 -10.18
C SER A 44 8.43 12.81 -9.37
N PRO A 45 8.29 14.14 -9.43
CA PRO A 45 7.22 14.86 -8.73
C PRO A 45 5.82 14.32 -9.04
N GLU A 46 5.56 13.95 -10.29
CA GLU A 46 4.27 13.42 -10.72
C GLU A 46 3.99 12.04 -10.11
N GLN A 47 5.02 11.22 -9.96
CA GLN A 47 4.91 9.91 -9.31
C GLN A 47 4.67 10.07 -7.80
N ASP A 48 5.38 11.01 -7.16
CA ASP A 48 5.23 11.31 -5.73
C ASP A 48 3.79 11.76 -5.41
N GLU A 49 3.25 12.70 -6.19
CA GLU A 49 1.87 13.18 -6.03
C GLU A 49 0.83 12.07 -6.25
N ALA A 50 1.07 11.19 -7.23
CA ALA A 50 0.20 10.03 -7.48
C ALA A 50 0.21 9.03 -6.31
N TYR A 51 1.36 8.79 -5.70
CA TYR A 51 1.48 7.96 -4.49
C TYR A 51 0.76 8.60 -3.31
N ASP A 52 1.00 9.88 -3.04
CA ASP A 52 0.37 10.64 -1.97
C ASP A 52 -1.15 10.57 -2.06
N ARG A 53 -1.70 10.78 -3.26
CA ARG A 53 -3.15 10.71 -3.48
C ARG A 53 -3.73 9.36 -3.09
N ARG A 54 -3.08 8.27 -3.47
CA ARG A 54 -3.54 6.90 -3.19
C ARG A 54 -3.46 6.59 -1.69
N VAL A 55 -2.43 7.06 -1.01
CA VAL A 55 -2.27 6.91 0.45
C VAL A 55 -3.31 7.74 1.21
N ILE A 56 -3.54 9.00 0.80
CA ILE A 56 -4.53 9.89 1.39
C ILE A 56 -5.95 9.30 1.24
N GLU A 57 -6.31 8.82 0.05
CA GLU A 57 -7.60 8.18 -0.20
C GLU A 57 -7.81 6.94 0.67
N PHE A 58 -6.77 6.10 0.81
CA PHE A 58 -6.80 4.93 1.69
C PHE A 58 -7.09 5.33 3.15
N PHE A 59 -6.37 6.31 3.70
CA PHE A 59 -6.58 6.75 5.08
C PHE A 59 -7.92 7.46 5.28
N ASN A 60 -8.37 8.28 4.32
CA ASN A 60 -9.69 8.92 4.38
C ASN A 60 -10.83 7.90 4.45
N ARG A 61 -10.71 6.76 3.76
CA ARG A 61 -11.71 5.69 3.80
C ARG A 61 -11.63 4.85 5.08
N THR A 62 -10.43 4.67 5.63
CA THR A 62 -10.19 3.74 6.74
C THR A 62 -10.32 4.39 8.13
N LEU A 63 -10.07 5.70 8.23
CA LEU A 63 -10.06 6.45 9.51
C LEU A 63 -11.30 7.34 9.71
N ARG A 64 -12.30 7.24 8.83
CA ARG A 64 -13.63 7.82 9.03
C ARG A 64 -14.56 6.81 9.68
#